data_AF-A0A081B3H3-F1
#
_entry.id   AF-A0A081B3H3-F1
#
_cell.length_a   1.000
_cell.length_b   1.000
_cell.length_c   1.000
_cell.angle_alpha   90.00
_cell.angle_beta   90.00
_cell.angle_gamma   90.00
#
_symmetry.space_group_name_H-M   'P 1'
#
loop_
_entity.id
_entity.type
_entity.pdbx_description
1 polymer ?
#
loop_
_entity_poly.entity_id
_entity_poly.type
_entity_poly.pdbx_seq_one_letter_code
_entity_poly.pdbx_strand_id
1 'polypeptide(L)'
;MKELDRSGELLALCYREQWPKATQLLRDENLTASTVASALHQAVIASREEVLLFLLETAPRELLKVNTSVQKDGKTLLHLALENNNIRFVYALLSAGADVSIPDKKGVRPMDLMTWTAVIHPTVMVPLQDNILHTQQQNERQREQTSALNEVIASLKCDEQNLLSRSHEIQADVAATRAFRVEVEEQIRRAEVTDRELITSIDAEEVKIQWIRGEVARLHTQNGAADLEVARINDETERFTAATASLRGKFELQQQGRDNVAAQRAIKCEMVGMLRRFPGNEMLQTRALRALFVMCKKPTVRRQLLVCGLQNALVEVLQQLPRQASVYLGVCQLITLLSSTANKSEGMQRWHTMKLVEAMLAACTSVEAASPAISDEIHCTTSDAFEVLKKNPQLNAVDVKELYGCNFPTT
;
A
#
# COMPACT_ATOMS: atom_id res chain seq x y z
N MET A 1 -9.31 -13.92 -78.72
CA MET A 1 -10.75 -13.84 -78.36
C MET A 1 -10.99 -14.07 -76.88
N LYS A 2 -10.39 -15.08 -76.22
CA LYS A 2 -10.63 -15.40 -74.79
C LYS A 2 -10.28 -14.31 -73.75
N GLU A 3 -9.34 -13.39 -74.02
CA GLU A 3 -8.94 -12.34 -73.06
C GLU A 3 -9.92 -11.16 -72.96
N LEU A 4 -10.58 -10.79 -74.08
CA LEU A 4 -11.58 -9.71 -74.07
C LEU A 4 -12.81 -10.13 -73.26
N ASP A 5 -13.21 -11.40 -73.36
CA ASP A 5 -14.41 -11.94 -72.72
C ASP A 5 -14.35 -11.86 -71.19
N ARG A 6 -13.17 -12.14 -70.59
CA ARG A 6 -12.99 -12.09 -69.12
C ARG A 6 -12.87 -10.67 -68.57
N SER A 7 -12.28 -9.74 -69.32
CA SER A 7 -12.27 -8.32 -68.93
C SER A 7 -13.67 -7.72 -68.92
N GLY A 8 -14.50 -8.09 -69.88
CA GLY A 8 -15.91 -7.71 -69.94
C GLY A 8 -16.73 -8.36 -68.84
N GLU A 9 -16.47 -9.64 -68.51
CA GLU A 9 -17.13 -10.36 -67.42
C GLU A 9 -16.84 -9.73 -66.05
N LEU A 10 -15.56 -9.45 -65.75
CA LEU A 10 -15.16 -8.77 -64.52
C LEU A 10 -15.84 -7.39 -64.39
N LEU A 11 -15.80 -6.58 -65.45
CA LEU A 11 -16.44 -5.27 -65.48
C LEU A 11 -17.96 -5.36 -65.33
N ALA A 12 -18.61 -6.32 -65.98
CA ALA A 12 -20.05 -6.52 -65.88
C ALA A 12 -20.48 -6.93 -64.46
N LEU A 13 -19.67 -7.72 -63.75
CA LEU A 13 -19.91 -8.07 -62.36
C LEU A 13 -19.73 -6.86 -61.43
N CYS A 14 -18.68 -6.07 -61.64
CA CYS A 14 -18.44 -4.85 -60.88
C CYS A 14 -19.53 -3.79 -61.11
N TYR A 15 -20.00 -3.59 -62.35
CA TYR A 15 -21.08 -2.65 -62.65
C TYR A 15 -22.46 -3.12 -62.19
N ARG A 16 -22.63 -4.42 -61.90
CA ARG A 16 -23.82 -4.99 -61.27
C ARG A 16 -23.69 -5.11 -59.76
N GLU A 17 -22.65 -4.53 -59.16
CA GLU A 17 -22.36 -4.54 -57.72
C GLU A 17 -22.25 -5.97 -57.12
N GLN A 18 -21.92 -6.97 -57.94
CA GLN A 18 -21.75 -8.35 -57.49
C GLN A 18 -20.33 -8.56 -56.94
N TRP A 19 -19.95 -7.76 -55.93
CA TRP A 19 -18.62 -7.73 -55.32
C TRP A 19 -18.07 -9.10 -54.91
N PRO A 20 -18.85 -10.00 -54.26
CA PRO A 20 -18.34 -11.31 -53.84
C PRO A 20 -17.91 -12.20 -55.01
N LYS A 21 -18.67 -12.15 -56.12
CA LYS A 21 -18.34 -12.91 -57.34
C LYS A 21 -17.16 -12.30 -58.08
N ALA A 22 -17.06 -10.97 -58.09
CA ALA A 22 -15.89 -10.28 -58.63
C ALA A 22 -14.62 -10.62 -57.84
N THR A 23 -14.68 -10.67 -56.51
CA THR A 23 -13.55 -11.10 -55.66
C THR A 23 -13.15 -12.55 -55.94
N GLN A 24 -14.12 -13.44 -56.14
CA GLN A 24 -13.84 -14.84 -56.47
C GLN A 24 -13.12 -14.95 -57.83
N LEU A 25 -13.53 -14.15 -58.82
CA LEU A 25 -12.91 -14.12 -60.15
C LEU A 25 -11.51 -13.46 -60.14
N LEU A 26 -11.27 -12.50 -59.24
CA LEU A 26 -9.94 -11.90 -59.01
C LEU A 26 -8.94 -12.85 -58.32
N ARG A 27 -9.42 -13.91 -57.68
CA ARG A 27 -8.61 -14.96 -57.03
C ARG A 27 -8.36 -16.18 -57.92
N ASP A 28 -8.92 -16.20 -59.13
CA ASP A 28 -8.72 -17.28 -60.09
C ASP A 28 -7.31 -17.19 -60.72
N GLU A 29 -6.56 -18.29 -60.74
CA GLU A 29 -5.16 -18.37 -61.20
C GLU A 29 -4.99 -18.01 -62.69
N ASN A 30 -6.08 -18.01 -63.46
CA ASN A 30 -6.06 -17.76 -64.89
C ASN A 30 -6.29 -16.29 -65.29
N LEU A 31 -6.30 -15.36 -64.34
CA LEU A 31 -6.47 -13.93 -64.63
C LEU A 31 -5.13 -13.28 -64.94
N THR A 32 -5.05 -12.57 -66.07
CA THR A 32 -3.83 -11.86 -66.48
C THR A 32 -3.83 -10.43 -65.92
N ALA A 33 -2.64 -9.91 -65.63
CA ALA A 33 -2.49 -8.52 -65.15
C ALA A 33 -3.01 -7.48 -66.18
N SER A 34 -3.05 -7.82 -67.47
CA SER A 34 -3.62 -6.97 -68.53
C SER A 34 -5.15 -6.86 -68.42
N THR A 35 -5.85 -7.91 -67.99
CA THR A 35 -7.29 -7.90 -67.74
C THR A 35 -7.66 -6.95 -66.61
N VAL A 36 -6.94 -7.02 -65.48
CA VAL A 36 -7.15 -6.12 -64.32
C VAL A 36 -6.80 -4.68 -64.69
N ALA A 37 -5.68 -4.46 -65.39
CA ALA A 37 -5.30 -3.13 -65.86
C ALA A 37 -6.36 -2.52 -66.79
N SER A 38 -6.90 -3.30 -67.74
CA SER A 38 -7.97 -2.84 -68.63
C SER A 38 -9.24 -2.50 -67.85
N ALA A 39 -9.62 -3.32 -66.86
CA ALA A 39 -10.77 -3.05 -66.02
C ALA A 39 -10.61 -1.75 -65.20
N LEU A 40 -9.42 -1.51 -64.63
CA LEU A 40 -9.09 -0.27 -63.95
C LEU A 40 -9.20 0.95 -64.88
N HIS A 41 -8.70 0.85 -66.12
CA HIS A 41 -8.79 1.96 -67.08
C HIS A 41 -10.24 2.26 -67.45
N GLN A 42 -11.06 1.23 -67.65
CA GLN A 42 -12.49 1.42 -67.93
C GLN A 42 -13.25 1.99 -66.74
N ALA A 43 -12.91 1.61 -65.51
CA ALA A 43 -13.52 2.19 -64.30
C ALA A 43 -13.24 3.69 -64.18
N VAL A 44 -12.00 4.13 -64.46
CA VAL A 44 -11.62 5.55 -64.47
C VAL A 44 -12.31 6.31 -65.60
N ILE A 45 -12.36 5.74 -66.82
CA ILE A 45 -13.05 6.36 -67.97
C ILE A 45 -14.56 6.50 -67.71
N ALA A 46 -15.16 5.48 -67.11
CA ALA A 46 -16.57 5.50 -66.74
C ALA A 46 -16.87 6.33 -65.46
N SER A 47 -15.84 6.94 -64.85
CA SER A 47 -15.94 7.71 -63.60
C SER A 47 -16.61 6.96 -62.45
N ARG A 48 -16.34 5.66 -62.31
CA ARG A 48 -16.92 4.79 -61.27
C ARG A 48 -15.95 4.60 -60.10
N GLU A 49 -16.11 5.41 -59.06
CA GLU A 49 -15.27 5.42 -57.85
C GLU A 49 -15.27 4.09 -57.11
N GLU A 50 -16.46 3.53 -56.88
CA GLU A 50 -16.63 2.32 -56.09
C GLU A 50 -15.94 1.12 -56.74
N VAL A 51 -16.02 1.02 -58.08
CA VAL A 51 -15.35 -0.04 -58.84
C VAL A 51 -13.84 0.13 -58.80
N LEU A 52 -13.34 1.37 -58.88
CA LEU A 52 -11.92 1.66 -58.77
C LEU A 52 -11.38 1.29 -57.39
N LEU A 53 -12.00 1.76 -56.31
CA LEU A 53 -11.58 1.47 -54.94
C LEU A 53 -11.63 -0.02 -54.65
N PHE A 54 -12.72 -0.70 -55.04
CA PHE A 54 -12.83 -2.15 -54.90
C PHE A 54 -11.69 -2.88 -55.61
N LEU A 55 -11.38 -2.54 -56.86
CA LEU A 55 -10.30 -3.19 -57.61
C LEU A 55 -8.92 -2.89 -57.01
N LEU A 56 -8.68 -1.68 -56.47
CA LEU A 56 -7.43 -1.33 -55.82
C LEU A 56 -7.23 -2.05 -54.47
N GLU A 57 -8.31 -2.27 -53.72
CA GLU A 57 -8.26 -2.93 -52.40
C GLU A 57 -8.25 -4.46 -52.49
N THR A 58 -8.99 -5.03 -53.44
CA THR A 58 -9.22 -6.49 -53.50
C THR A 58 -8.31 -7.23 -54.47
N ALA A 59 -7.74 -6.54 -55.47
CA ALA A 59 -6.84 -7.20 -56.42
C ALA A 59 -5.51 -7.56 -55.75
N PRO A 60 -4.98 -8.76 -56.00
CA PRO A 60 -3.65 -9.13 -55.50
C PRO A 60 -2.59 -8.22 -56.11
N ARG A 61 -1.61 -7.81 -55.28
CA ARG A 61 -0.57 -6.84 -55.66
C ARG A 61 0.20 -7.22 -56.94
N GLU A 62 0.34 -8.52 -57.21
CA GLU A 62 1.03 -9.04 -58.40
C GLU A 62 0.29 -8.73 -59.72
N LEU A 63 -1.04 -8.62 -59.67
CA LEU A 63 -1.87 -8.29 -60.84
C LEU A 63 -2.12 -6.78 -60.97
N LEU A 64 -1.82 -6.00 -59.93
CA LEU A 64 -2.11 -4.58 -59.86
C LEU A 64 -1.05 -3.74 -60.57
N LYS A 65 -1.14 -3.64 -61.89
CA LYS A 65 -0.25 -2.82 -62.72
C LYS A 65 -0.79 -1.41 -62.96
N VAL A 66 -0.77 -0.57 -61.93
CA VAL A 66 -1.31 0.81 -61.94
C VAL A 66 -0.62 1.72 -62.98
N ASN A 67 0.65 1.43 -63.29
CA ASN A 67 1.50 2.24 -64.16
C ASN A 67 1.43 1.90 -65.65
N THR A 68 0.56 0.96 -66.03
CA THR A 68 0.44 0.54 -67.44
C THR A 68 -0.42 1.49 -68.24
N SER A 69 -0.09 1.66 -69.52
CA SER A 69 -0.93 2.38 -70.49
C SER A 69 -1.62 1.37 -71.40
N VAL A 70 -2.91 1.12 -71.16
CA VAL A 70 -3.70 0.20 -72.02
C VAL A 70 -4.34 0.95 -73.20
N GLN A 71 -4.38 2.29 -73.13
CA GLN A 71 -5.03 3.14 -74.12
C GLN A 71 -4.16 3.41 -75.35
N LYS A 72 -4.83 3.67 -76.50
CA LYS A 72 -4.17 4.00 -77.77
C LYS A 72 -3.32 5.28 -77.68
N ASP A 73 -3.61 6.16 -76.74
CA ASP A 73 -2.89 7.42 -76.53
C ASP A 73 -1.70 7.29 -75.57
N GLY A 74 -1.44 6.09 -75.03
CA GLY A 74 -0.39 5.85 -74.04
C GLY A 74 -0.63 6.51 -72.68
N LYS A 75 -1.84 7.04 -72.45
CA LYS A 75 -2.23 7.62 -71.15
C LYS A 75 -2.28 6.53 -70.07
N THR A 76 -1.67 6.83 -68.92
CA THR A 76 -1.78 6.02 -67.69
C THR A 76 -3.09 6.34 -66.95
N LEU A 77 -3.44 5.52 -65.96
CA LEU A 77 -4.61 5.78 -65.08
C LEU A 77 -4.58 7.17 -64.44
N LEU A 78 -3.39 7.64 -64.09
CA LEU A 78 -3.21 8.95 -63.46
C LEU A 78 -3.49 10.11 -64.43
N HIS A 79 -3.11 9.99 -65.71
CA HIS A 79 -3.50 10.99 -66.72
C HIS A 79 -5.02 11.09 -66.84
N LEU A 80 -5.71 9.95 -66.91
CA LEU A 80 -7.17 9.92 -67.04
C LEU A 80 -7.87 10.49 -65.80
N ALA A 81 -7.36 10.20 -64.60
CA ALA A 81 -7.88 10.75 -63.36
C ALA A 81 -7.72 12.28 -63.28
N LEU A 82 -6.59 12.81 -63.77
CA LEU A 82 -6.31 14.26 -63.81
C LEU A 82 -7.18 14.96 -64.86
N GLU A 83 -7.39 14.37 -66.04
CA GLU A 83 -8.29 14.90 -67.07
C GLU A 83 -9.75 14.94 -66.59
N ASN A 84 -10.16 13.95 -65.79
CA ASN A 84 -11.49 13.91 -65.18
C ASN A 84 -11.63 14.85 -63.97
N ASN A 85 -10.56 15.54 -63.55
CA ASN A 85 -10.50 16.43 -62.39
C ASN A 85 -11.04 15.78 -61.08
N ASN A 86 -10.90 14.46 -60.95
CA ASN A 86 -11.41 13.73 -59.79
C ASN A 86 -10.29 13.48 -58.77
N ILE A 87 -10.20 14.37 -57.77
CA ILE A 87 -9.18 14.35 -56.72
C ILE A 87 -9.18 13.01 -55.95
N ARG A 88 -10.34 12.37 -55.79
CA ARG A 88 -10.43 11.08 -55.09
C ARG A 88 -9.76 9.95 -55.87
N PHE A 89 -9.86 9.97 -57.20
CA PHE A 89 -9.16 8.99 -58.04
C PHE A 89 -7.66 9.24 -58.00
N VAL A 90 -7.24 10.50 -58.05
CA VAL A 90 -5.83 10.88 -57.92
C VAL A 90 -5.28 10.39 -56.58
N TYR A 91 -6.00 10.61 -55.47
CA TYR A 91 -5.63 10.14 -54.14
C TYR A 91 -5.51 8.61 -54.08
N ALA A 92 -6.53 7.89 -54.55
CA ALA A 92 -6.56 6.42 -54.53
C ALA A 92 -5.43 5.81 -55.39
N LEU A 93 -5.18 6.37 -56.57
CA LEU A 93 -4.13 5.91 -57.48
C LEU A 93 -2.72 6.22 -56.93
N LEU A 94 -2.49 7.40 -56.35
CA LEU A 94 -1.22 7.73 -55.70
C LEU A 94 -0.97 6.84 -54.47
N SER A 95 -2.00 6.58 -53.67
CA SER A 95 -1.94 5.64 -52.55
C SER A 95 -1.61 4.21 -52.99
N ALA A 96 -2.04 3.82 -54.19
CA ALA A 96 -1.73 2.54 -54.81
C ALA A 96 -0.36 2.50 -55.51
N GLY A 97 0.45 3.57 -55.44
CA GLY A 97 1.81 3.62 -56.00
C GLY A 97 1.88 4.02 -57.49
N ALA A 98 0.91 4.80 -57.98
CA ALA A 98 0.96 5.35 -59.34
C ALA A 98 2.18 6.27 -59.54
N ASP A 99 2.92 6.03 -60.63
CA ASP A 99 4.09 6.81 -61.00
C ASP A 99 3.68 8.07 -61.77
N VAL A 100 4.15 9.21 -61.29
CA VAL A 100 3.89 10.55 -61.83
C VAL A 100 4.82 10.94 -62.97
N SER A 101 5.84 10.13 -63.27
CA SER A 101 6.90 10.44 -64.23
C SER A 101 6.67 9.88 -65.63
N ILE A 102 5.77 8.91 -65.78
CA ILE A 102 5.55 8.18 -67.04
C ILE A 102 4.86 9.09 -68.05
N PRO A 103 5.48 9.44 -69.19
CA PRO A 103 4.84 10.29 -70.20
C PRO A 103 3.82 9.53 -71.05
N ASP A 104 2.80 10.23 -71.54
CA ASP A 104 1.90 9.76 -72.59
C ASP A 104 2.58 9.77 -73.98
N LYS A 105 1.85 9.37 -75.04
CA LYS A 105 2.41 9.40 -76.42
C LYS A 105 2.70 10.80 -76.96
N LYS A 106 2.18 11.85 -76.33
CA LYS A 106 2.47 13.25 -76.66
C LYS A 106 3.67 13.79 -75.85
N GLY A 107 4.23 12.99 -74.95
CA GLY A 107 5.34 13.38 -74.09
C GLY A 107 4.91 14.14 -72.83
N VAL A 108 3.61 14.29 -72.58
CA VAL A 108 3.08 14.97 -71.39
C VAL A 108 3.12 14.01 -70.22
N ARG A 109 3.62 14.44 -69.06
CA ARG A 109 3.66 13.63 -67.83
C ARG A 109 2.46 13.94 -66.95
N PRO A 110 1.99 13.00 -66.10
CA PRO A 110 0.93 13.27 -65.14
C PRO A 110 1.30 14.45 -64.24
N MET A 111 2.57 14.55 -63.82
CA MET A 111 3.06 15.67 -63.02
C MET A 111 2.85 17.04 -63.70
N ASP A 112 2.94 17.12 -65.04
CA ASP A 112 2.77 18.38 -65.76
C ASP A 112 1.30 18.87 -65.75
N LEU A 113 0.35 17.94 -65.57
CA LEU A 113 -1.09 18.22 -65.46
C LEU A 113 -1.53 18.54 -64.02
N MET A 114 -0.69 18.25 -63.02
CA MET A 114 -1.02 18.47 -61.61
C MET A 114 -0.81 19.94 -61.24
N THR A 115 -1.89 20.64 -60.93
CA THR A 115 -1.80 21.99 -60.38
C THR A 115 -1.64 21.94 -58.85
N TRP A 116 -0.86 22.87 -58.31
CA TRP A 116 -0.62 22.97 -56.87
C TRP A 116 -1.92 23.11 -56.06
N THR A 117 -2.81 23.99 -56.53
CA THR A 117 -4.04 24.37 -55.83
C THR A 117 -5.14 23.32 -55.92
N ALA A 118 -5.34 22.70 -57.09
CA ALA A 118 -6.45 21.77 -57.30
C ALA A 118 -6.10 20.32 -56.96
N VAL A 119 -4.82 19.92 -57.07
CA VAL A 119 -4.41 18.52 -56.94
C VAL A 119 -3.40 18.33 -55.81
N ILE A 120 -2.25 18.99 -55.84
CA ILE A 120 -1.15 18.67 -54.92
C ILE A 120 -1.51 19.02 -53.46
N HIS A 121 -2.10 20.19 -53.23
CA HIS A 121 -2.48 20.63 -51.89
C HIS A 121 -3.51 19.71 -51.20
N PRO A 122 -4.70 19.43 -51.78
CA PRO A 122 -5.69 18.57 -51.13
C PRO A 122 -5.26 17.10 -51.06
N THR A 123 -4.49 16.59 -52.04
CA THR A 123 -4.17 15.16 -52.13
C THR A 123 -2.95 14.77 -51.29
N VAL A 124 -1.96 15.67 -51.15
CA VAL A 124 -0.69 15.36 -50.46
C VAL A 124 -0.50 16.22 -49.23
N MET A 125 -0.71 17.53 -49.33
CA MET A 125 -0.35 18.45 -48.25
C MET A 125 -1.31 18.37 -47.06
N VAL A 126 -2.63 18.31 -47.30
CA VAL A 126 -3.62 18.22 -46.22
C VAL A 126 -3.44 16.93 -45.40
N PRO A 127 -3.39 15.71 -46.00
CA PRO A 127 -3.15 14.50 -45.23
C PRO A 127 -1.79 14.50 -44.51
N LEU A 128 -0.77 15.10 -45.11
CA LEU A 128 0.54 15.23 -44.47
C LEU A 128 0.47 16.14 -43.24
N GLN A 129 -0.20 17.29 -43.33
CA GLN A 129 -0.41 18.21 -42.22
C GLN A 129 -1.21 17.56 -41.09
N ASP A 130 -2.29 16.85 -41.42
CA ASP A 130 -3.12 16.11 -40.46
C ASP A 130 -2.31 15.00 -39.77
N ASN A 131 -1.52 14.24 -40.53
CA ASN A 131 -0.64 13.21 -39.97
C ASN A 131 0.44 13.79 -39.06
N ILE A 132 1.04 14.93 -39.43
CA ILE A 132 2.02 15.63 -38.59
C ILE A 132 1.35 16.07 -37.28
N LEU A 133 0.18 16.71 -37.36
CA LEU A 133 -0.55 17.18 -36.20
C LEU A 133 -0.96 16.02 -35.28
N HIS A 134 -1.49 14.94 -35.84
CA HIS A 134 -1.86 13.74 -35.09
C HIS A 134 -0.63 13.12 -34.41
N THR A 135 0.49 13.02 -35.12
CA THR A 135 1.74 12.49 -34.56
C THR A 135 2.29 13.38 -33.44
N GLN A 136 2.20 14.70 -33.58
CA GLN A 136 2.60 15.64 -32.54
C GLN A 136 1.75 15.48 -31.27
N GLN A 137 0.43 15.44 -31.41
CA GLN A 137 -0.49 15.21 -30.28
C GLN A 137 -0.25 13.86 -29.60
N GLN A 138 0.04 12.81 -30.37
CA GLN A 138 0.37 11.49 -29.82
C GLN A 138 1.68 11.51 -29.03
N ASN A 139 2.71 12.20 -29.54
CA ASN A 139 3.98 12.36 -28.84
C ASN A 139 3.83 13.17 -27.54
N GLU A 140 3.00 14.21 -27.54
CA GLU A 140 2.71 15.00 -26.33
C GLU A 140 2.02 14.16 -25.26
N ARG A 141 0.98 13.40 -25.60
CA ARG A 141 0.34 12.46 -24.65
C ARG A 141 1.32 11.43 -24.11
N GLN A 142 2.20 10.89 -24.95
CA GLN A 142 3.23 9.96 -24.49
C GLN A 142 4.22 10.62 -23.53
N ARG A 143 4.63 11.87 -23.79
CA ARG A 143 5.50 12.63 -22.88
C ARG A 143 4.83 12.85 -21.53
N GLU A 144 3.57 13.26 -21.51
CA GLU A 144 2.80 13.43 -20.26
C GLU A 144 2.71 12.12 -19.47
N GLN A 145 2.39 11.01 -20.14
CA GLN A 145 2.36 9.68 -19.50
C GLN A 145 3.73 9.28 -18.93
N THR A 146 4.81 9.51 -19.67
CA THR A 146 6.16 9.22 -19.18
C THR A 146 6.56 10.10 -18.00
N SER A 147 6.15 11.36 -17.97
CA SER A 147 6.38 12.27 -16.85
C SER A 147 5.65 11.78 -15.59
N ALA A 148 4.36 11.47 -15.71
CA ALA A 148 3.56 10.94 -14.61
C ALA A 148 4.14 9.62 -14.07
N LEU A 149 4.61 8.72 -14.95
CA LEU A 149 5.26 7.49 -14.55
C LEU A 149 6.57 7.76 -13.78
N ASN A 150 7.37 8.73 -14.22
CA ASN A 150 8.61 9.10 -13.54
C ASN A 150 8.35 9.68 -12.14
N GLU A 151 7.29 10.47 -11.96
CA GLU A 151 6.87 10.97 -10.64
C GLU A 151 6.48 9.82 -9.70
N VAL A 152 5.70 8.85 -10.19
CA VAL A 152 5.35 7.65 -9.41
C VAL A 152 6.59 6.85 -9.04
N ILE A 153 7.54 6.67 -9.96
CA ILE A 153 8.81 5.98 -9.69
C ILE A 153 9.62 6.73 -8.61
N ALA A 154 9.66 8.06 -8.66
CA ALA A 154 10.33 8.86 -7.64
C ALA A 154 9.67 8.70 -6.26
N SER A 155 8.33 8.71 -6.20
CA SER A 155 7.58 8.44 -4.96
C SER A 155 7.88 7.04 -4.41
N LEU A 156 7.82 6.02 -5.26
CA LEU A 156 8.08 4.64 -4.84
C LEU A 156 9.52 4.44 -4.35
N LYS A 157 10.50 5.11 -4.96
CA LYS A 157 11.89 5.10 -4.47
C LYS A 157 12.03 5.76 -3.10
N CYS A 158 11.30 6.85 -2.85
CA CYS A 158 11.26 7.48 -1.53
C CYS A 158 10.64 6.54 -0.49
N ASP A 159 9.53 5.87 -0.84
CA ASP A 159 8.86 4.89 0.02
C ASP A 159 9.75 3.69 0.33
N GLU A 160 10.50 3.19 -0.66
CA GLU A 160 11.49 2.12 -0.48
C GLU A 160 12.57 2.52 0.53
N GLN A 161 13.14 3.73 0.40
CA GLN A 161 14.13 4.25 1.35
C GLN A 161 13.57 4.40 2.77
N ASN A 162 12.32 4.86 2.90
CA ASN A 162 11.63 4.96 4.18
C ASN A 162 11.39 3.58 4.82
N LEU A 163 11.01 2.59 4.02
CA LEU A 163 10.82 1.21 4.48
C LEU A 163 12.14 0.56 4.90
N LEU A 164 13.23 0.78 4.17
CA LEU A 164 14.56 0.31 4.55
C LEU A 164 15.01 0.93 5.87
N SER A 165 14.81 2.24 6.05
CA SER A 165 15.13 2.93 7.31
C SER A 165 14.34 2.35 8.48
N ARG A 166 13.02 2.16 8.31
CA ARG A 166 12.17 1.49 9.33
C ARG A 166 12.59 0.06 9.61
N SER A 167 13.03 -0.68 8.60
CA SER A 167 13.54 -2.05 8.77
C SER A 167 14.79 -2.07 9.66
N HIS A 168 15.72 -1.13 9.44
CA HIS A 168 16.91 -0.99 10.28
C HIS A 168 16.56 -0.59 11.72
N GLU A 169 15.61 0.32 11.93
CA GLU A 169 15.11 0.67 13.26
C GLU A 169 14.52 -0.55 13.98
N ILE A 170 13.64 -1.31 13.32
CA ILE A 170 13.05 -2.53 13.88
C ILE A 170 14.13 -3.57 14.19
N GLN A 171 15.14 -3.73 13.33
CA GLN A 171 16.26 -4.65 13.60
C GLN A 171 17.05 -4.23 14.84
N ALA A 172 17.30 -2.93 15.02
CA ALA A 172 17.96 -2.41 16.21
C ALA A 172 17.13 -2.67 17.48
N ASP A 173 15.82 -2.43 17.43
CA ASP A 173 14.90 -2.70 18.55
C ASP A 173 14.82 -4.19 18.89
N VAL A 174 14.79 -5.07 17.89
CA VAL A 174 14.81 -6.53 18.09
C VAL A 174 16.14 -6.97 18.72
N ALA A 175 17.27 -6.40 18.27
CA ALA A 175 18.58 -6.70 18.85
C ALA A 175 18.66 -6.24 20.32
N ALA A 176 18.17 -5.03 20.63
CA ALA A 176 18.11 -4.51 21.99
C ALA A 176 17.21 -5.37 22.89
N THR A 177 16.03 -5.77 22.39
CA THR A 177 15.10 -6.65 23.10
C THR A 177 15.72 -8.02 23.38
N ARG A 178 16.47 -8.57 22.41
CA ARG A 178 17.18 -9.83 22.58
C ARG A 178 18.28 -9.72 23.64
N ALA A 179 19.07 -8.64 23.62
CA ALA A 179 20.10 -8.39 24.63
C ALA A 179 19.48 -8.26 26.04
N PHE A 180 18.38 -7.53 26.17
CA PHE A 180 17.65 -7.41 27.43
C PHE A 180 17.12 -8.76 27.92
N ARG A 181 16.57 -9.60 27.03
CA ARG A 181 16.12 -10.95 27.39
C ARG A 181 17.26 -11.79 27.96
N VAL A 182 18.45 -11.77 27.34
CA VAL A 182 19.62 -12.52 27.82
C VAL A 182 20.03 -12.05 29.22
N GLU A 183 20.04 -10.74 29.47
CA GLU A 183 20.33 -10.22 30.81
C GLU A 183 19.30 -10.68 31.85
N VAL A 184 18.01 -10.66 31.51
CA VAL A 184 16.95 -11.16 32.41
C VAL A 184 17.09 -12.65 32.68
N GLU A 185 17.38 -13.47 31.66
CA GLU A 185 17.63 -14.91 31.81
C GLU A 185 18.82 -15.18 32.74
N GLU A 186 19.90 -14.39 32.62
CA GLU A 186 21.04 -14.49 33.52
C GLU A 186 20.72 -14.04 34.96
N GLN A 187 19.90 -13.01 35.14
CA GLN A 187 19.42 -12.61 36.48
C GLN A 187 18.55 -13.70 37.13
N ILE A 188 17.67 -14.36 36.35
CA ILE A 188 16.88 -15.49 36.82
C ILE A 188 17.82 -16.64 37.23
N ARG A 189 18.80 -16.97 36.40
CA ARG A 189 19.78 -18.02 36.71
C ARG A 189 20.53 -17.75 38.02
N ARG A 190 20.96 -16.50 38.26
CA ARG A 190 21.61 -16.09 39.52
C ARG A 190 20.68 -16.26 40.71
N ALA A 191 19.41 -15.85 40.58
CA ALA A 191 18.41 -16.02 41.62
C ALA A 191 18.11 -17.51 41.93
N GLU A 192 18.06 -18.37 40.91
CA GLU A 192 17.89 -19.82 41.09
C GLU A 192 19.07 -20.45 41.85
N VAL A 193 20.30 -19.99 41.63
CA VAL A 193 21.47 -20.44 42.38
C VAL A 193 21.34 -20.03 43.86
N THR A 194 20.97 -18.78 44.14
CA THR A 194 20.77 -18.33 45.52
C THR A 194 19.60 -19.06 46.21
N ASP A 195 18.52 -19.35 45.48
CA ASP A 195 17.39 -20.12 46.00
C ASP A 195 17.85 -21.55 46.37
N ARG A 196 18.68 -22.20 45.55
CA ARG A 196 19.27 -23.52 45.87
C ARG A 196 20.18 -23.47 47.10
N GLU A 197 21.04 -22.47 47.22
CA GLU A 197 21.92 -22.31 48.39
C GLU A 197 21.10 -22.13 49.68
N LEU A 198 20.05 -21.31 49.64
CA LEU A 198 19.14 -21.12 50.75
C LEU A 198 18.42 -22.42 51.12
N ILE A 199 17.93 -23.20 50.14
CA ILE A 199 17.31 -24.50 50.40
C ILE A 199 18.29 -25.43 51.12
N THR A 200 19.54 -25.54 50.65
CA THR A 200 20.54 -26.38 51.31
C THR A 200 20.85 -25.93 52.74
N SER A 201 20.86 -24.61 52.99
CA SER A 201 21.02 -24.07 54.34
C SER A 201 19.81 -24.36 55.23
N ILE A 202 18.59 -24.29 54.70
CA ILE A 202 17.37 -24.64 55.42
C ILE A 202 17.39 -26.13 55.79
N ASP A 203 17.70 -27.01 54.84
CA ASP A 203 17.78 -28.45 55.07
C ASP A 203 18.81 -28.79 56.17
N ALA A 204 19.97 -28.12 56.16
CA ALA A 204 21.00 -28.29 57.18
C ALA A 204 20.53 -27.87 58.58
N GLU A 205 19.80 -26.76 58.70
CA GLU A 205 19.21 -26.33 59.98
C GLU A 205 18.05 -27.22 60.43
N GLU A 206 17.24 -27.74 59.50
CA GLU A 206 16.14 -28.68 59.78
C GLU A 206 16.67 -29.96 60.43
N VAL A 207 17.81 -30.49 59.96
CA VAL A 207 18.49 -31.65 60.58
C VAL A 207 18.90 -31.35 62.02
N LYS A 208 19.45 -30.15 62.31
CA LYS A 208 19.80 -29.75 63.68
C LYS A 208 18.57 -29.67 64.57
N ILE A 209 17.48 -29.08 64.07
CA ILE A 209 16.20 -29.00 64.80
C ILE A 209 15.65 -30.40 65.09
N GLN A 210 15.71 -31.33 64.12
CA GLN A 210 15.29 -32.72 64.33
C GLN A 210 16.13 -33.42 65.40
N TRP A 211 17.46 -33.21 65.41
CA TRP A 211 18.33 -33.75 66.44
C TRP A 211 17.96 -33.20 67.83
N ILE A 212 17.75 -31.89 67.97
CA ILE A 212 17.32 -31.27 69.23
C ILE A 212 15.98 -31.86 69.68
N ARG A 213 15.00 -31.99 68.79
CA ARG A 213 13.68 -32.60 69.10
C ARG A 213 13.83 -34.04 69.58
N GLY A 214 14.70 -34.83 68.97
CA GLY A 214 14.98 -36.21 69.39
C GLY A 214 15.62 -36.26 70.78
N GLU A 215 16.57 -35.38 71.07
CA GLU A 215 17.24 -35.30 72.37
C GLU A 215 16.29 -34.81 73.48
N VAL A 216 15.43 -33.83 73.20
CA VAL A 216 14.37 -33.38 74.11
C VAL A 216 13.40 -34.52 74.45
N ALA A 217 13.01 -35.34 73.46
CA ALA A 217 12.16 -36.51 73.68
C ALA A 217 12.87 -37.61 74.51
N ARG A 218 14.17 -37.80 74.32
CA ARG A 218 15.01 -38.70 75.12
C ARG A 218 15.12 -38.23 76.57
N LEU A 219 15.30 -36.93 76.81
CA LEU A 219 15.31 -36.34 78.14
C LEU A 219 13.93 -36.45 78.83
N HIS A 220 12.84 -36.22 78.10
CA HIS A 220 11.46 -36.42 78.58
C HIS A 220 11.18 -37.84 79.06
N THR A 221 11.78 -38.86 78.42
CA THR A 221 11.60 -40.26 78.80
C THR A 221 12.50 -40.71 79.96
N GLN A 222 13.54 -39.93 80.32
CA GLN A 222 14.53 -40.32 81.32
C GLN A 222 14.38 -39.70 82.72
N ASN A 223 13.70 -38.56 82.95
CA ASN A 223 13.53 -38.05 84.33
C ASN A 223 12.50 -36.92 84.51
N GLY A 224 11.73 -36.98 85.59
CA GLY A 224 10.77 -35.95 86.04
C GLY A 224 11.39 -34.79 86.84
N ALA A 225 12.59 -34.32 86.49
CA ALA A 225 13.25 -33.18 87.14
C ALA A 225 13.97 -32.24 86.14
N ALA A 226 13.56 -32.25 84.88
CA ALA A 226 14.23 -31.53 83.78
C ALA A 226 13.62 -30.16 83.44
N ASP A 227 12.66 -29.65 84.22
CA ASP A 227 11.80 -28.53 83.81
C ASP A 227 12.55 -27.21 83.56
N LEU A 228 13.65 -26.95 84.27
CA LEU A 228 14.44 -25.71 84.11
C LEU A 228 15.42 -25.74 82.93
N GLU A 229 15.94 -26.90 82.57
CA GLU A 229 16.84 -27.07 81.42
C GLU A 229 16.02 -27.25 80.12
N VAL A 230 14.87 -27.92 80.23
CA VAL A 230 13.83 -27.96 79.20
C VAL A 230 13.27 -26.57 78.92
N ALA A 231 13.04 -25.72 79.93
CA ALA A 231 12.61 -24.34 79.69
C ALA A 231 13.64 -23.55 78.88
N ARG A 232 14.94 -23.71 79.17
CA ARG A 232 16.01 -23.00 78.46
C ARG A 232 16.17 -23.49 77.01
N ILE A 233 16.12 -24.80 76.79
CA ILE A 233 16.20 -25.40 75.44
C ILE A 233 14.93 -25.12 74.66
N ASN A 234 13.74 -25.14 75.28
CA ASN A 234 12.50 -24.72 74.63
C ASN A 234 12.57 -23.26 74.21
N ASP A 235 13.11 -22.35 75.04
CA ASP A 235 13.28 -20.94 74.69
C ASP A 235 14.20 -20.77 73.46
N GLU A 236 15.28 -21.54 73.37
CA GLU A 236 16.16 -21.54 72.18
C GLU A 236 15.49 -22.20 70.96
N THR A 237 14.75 -23.28 71.15
CA THR A 237 14.02 -23.97 70.08
C THR A 237 12.87 -23.11 69.55
N GLU A 238 12.21 -22.35 70.42
CA GLU A 238 11.21 -21.34 70.05
C GLU A 238 11.84 -20.18 69.28
N ARG A 239 13.03 -19.72 69.67
CA ARG A 239 13.77 -18.71 68.88
C ARG A 239 14.17 -19.23 67.51
N PHE A 240 14.64 -20.48 67.40
CA PHE A 240 15.01 -21.08 66.11
C PHE A 240 13.80 -21.36 65.23
N THR A 241 12.70 -21.85 65.79
CA THR A 241 11.43 -22.04 65.06
C THR A 241 10.81 -20.71 64.63
N ALA A 242 10.90 -19.66 65.45
CA ALA A 242 10.50 -18.31 65.08
C ALA A 242 11.39 -17.75 63.95
N ALA A 243 12.70 -18.01 63.96
CA ALA A 243 13.62 -17.61 62.90
C ALA A 243 13.34 -18.35 61.57
N THR A 244 13.08 -19.67 61.60
CA THR A 244 12.70 -20.44 60.41
C THR A 244 11.31 -20.05 59.89
N ALA A 245 10.35 -19.79 60.77
CA ALA A 245 9.04 -19.26 60.37
C ALA A 245 9.14 -17.86 59.73
N SER A 246 10.02 -17.00 60.24
CA SER A 246 10.29 -15.68 59.65
C SER A 246 10.91 -15.79 58.25
N LEU A 247 11.85 -16.72 58.05
CA LEU A 247 12.47 -16.97 56.74
C LEU A 247 11.46 -17.56 55.75
N ARG A 248 10.64 -18.52 56.19
CA ARG A 248 9.56 -19.11 55.36
C ARG A 248 8.51 -18.07 54.97
N GLY A 249 8.13 -17.18 55.89
CA GLY A 249 7.23 -16.06 55.60
C GLY A 249 7.81 -15.06 54.59
N LYS A 250 9.13 -14.77 54.66
CA LYS A 250 9.82 -13.93 53.65
C LYS A 250 9.83 -14.60 52.27
N PHE A 251 10.05 -15.91 52.21
CA PHE A 251 10.03 -16.68 50.97
C PHE A 251 8.63 -16.70 50.32
N GLU A 252 7.58 -16.96 51.09
CA GLU A 252 6.20 -16.95 50.60
C GLU A 252 5.75 -15.57 50.08
N LEU A 253 6.13 -14.49 50.78
CA LEU A 253 5.91 -13.11 50.34
C LEU A 253 6.61 -12.81 49.00
N GLN A 254 7.83 -13.32 48.83
CA GLN A 254 8.59 -13.13 47.60
C GLN A 254 8.00 -13.94 46.43
N GLN A 255 7.51 -15.16 46.69
CA GLN A 255 6.78 -16.00 45.72
C GLN A 255 5.47 -15.33 45.27
N GLN A 256 4.65 -14.86 46.22
CA GLN A 256 3.42 -14.12 45.92
C GLN A 256 3.69 -12.80 45.17
N GLY A 257 4.82 -12.16 45.44
CA GLY A 257 5.29 -11.00 44.68
C GLY A 257 5.56 -11.35 43.21
N ARG A 258 6.23 -12.49 42.95
CA ARG A 258 6.51 -12.99 41.59
C ARG A 258 5.22 -13.33 40.84
N ASP A 259 4.30 -14.05 41.48
CA ASP A 259 3.04 -14.48 40.85
C ASP A 259 2.09 -13.31 40.56
N ASN A 260 2.02 -12.32 41.44
CA ASN A 260 1.24 -11.09 41.20
C ASN A 260 1.82 -10.27 40.05
N VAL A 261 3.15 -10.21 39.89
CA VAL A 261 3.79 -9.52 38.77
C VAL A 261 3.55 -10.28 37.46
N ALA A 262 3.58 -11.62 37.48
CA ALA A 262 3.30 -12.46 36.32
C ALA A 262 1.83 -12.38 35.86
N ALA A 263 0.87 -12.47 36.79
CA ALA A 263 -0.56 -12.32 36.50
C ALA A 263 -0.90 -10.92 35.96
N GLN A 264 -0.28 -9.88 36.51
CA GLN A 264 -0.43 -8.52 35.99
C GLN A 264 0.20 -8.35 34.60
N ARG A 265 1.29 -9.05 34.27
CA ARG A 265 1.89 -9.04 32.91
C ARG A 265 0.99 -9.73 31.88
N ALA A 266 0.35 -10.84 32.24
CA ALA A 266 -0.56 -11.58 31.35
C ALA A 266 -1.81 -10.75 30.99
N ILE A 267 -2.48 -10.16 31.98
CA ILE A 267 -3.65 -9.28 31.80
C ILE A 267 -3.30 -8.04 30.96
N LYS A 268 -2.07 -7.51 31.09
CA LYS A 268 -1.57 -6.36 30.31
C LYS A 268 -1.35 -6.69 28.83
N CYS A 269 -0.85 -7.88 28.51
CA CYS A 269 -0.58 -8.28 27.12
C CYS A 269 -1.86 -8.67 26.36
N GLU A 270 -2.82 -9.30 27.04
CA GLU A 270 -4.08 -9.71 26.42
C GLU A 270 -4.99 -8.53 26.08
N MET A 271 -5.06 -7.48 26.92
CA MET A 271 -5.85 -6.28 26.60
C MET A 271 -5.27 -5.46 25.44
N VAL A 272 -3.94 -5.33 25.38
CA VAL A 272 -3.25 -4.70 24.23
C VAL A 272 -3.41 -5.56 22.97
N GLY A 273 -3.41 -6.89 23.13
CA GLY A 273 -3.70 -7.84 22.06
C GLY A 273 -5.13 -7.72 21.54
N MET A 274 -6.14 -7.58 22.42
CA MET A 274 -7.54 -7.41 22.03
C MET A 274 -7.79 -6.12 21.24
N LEU A 275 -7.11 -5.02 21.60
CA LEU A 275 -7.17 -3.75 20.85
C LEU A 275 -6.61 -3.88 19.43
N ARG A 276 -5.54 -4.68 19.23
CA ARG A 276 -4.95 -4.92 17.90
C ARG A 276 -5.67 -6.00 17.09
N ARG A 277 -6.27 -7.01 17.73
CA ARG A 277 -6.85 -8.18 17.05
C ARG A 277 -8.26 -7.93 16.49
N PHE A 278 -9.02 -7.02 17.11
CA PHE A 278 -10.42 -6.77 16.75
C PHE A 278 -10.70 -5.27 16.57
N PRO A 279 -10.19 -4.64 15.49
CA PRO A 279 -10.39 -3.21 15.23
C PRO A 279 -11.84 -2.85 14.85
N GLY A 280 -12.71 -3.80 14.51
CA GLY A 280 -14.09 -3.54 14.08
C GLY A 280 -15.20 -3.77 15.13
N ASN A 281 -14.88 -4.18 16.37
CA ASN A 281 -15.89 -4.53 17.38
C ASN A 281 -16.01 -3.48 18.50
N GLU A 282 -16.99 -2.59 18.35
CA GLU A 282 -17.26 -1.43 19.21
C GLU A 282 -17.43 -1.78 20.70
N MET A 283 -18.22 -2.81 21.00
CA MET A 283 -18.52 -3.20 22.38
C MET A 283 -17.29 -3.76 23.11
N LEU A 284 -16.43 -4.49 22.39
CA LEU A 284 -15.19 -5.02 22.95
C LEU A 284 -14.14 -3.93 23.16
N GLN A 285 -14.00 -3.00 22.22
CA GLN A 285 -13.08 -1.87 22.34
C GLN A 285 -13.48 -0.93 23.48
N THR A 286 -14.76 -0.58 23.58
CA THR A 286 -15.28 0.27 24.66
C THR A 286 -15.06 -0.38 26.03
N ARG A 287 -15.29 -1.69 26.14
CA ARG A 287 -15.01 -2.44 27.39
C ARG A 287 -13.52 -2.52 27.70
N ALA A 288 -12.68 -2.79 26.72
CA ALA A 288 -11.22 -2.82 26.88
C ALA A 288 -10.66 -1.47 27.31
N LEU A 289 -11.09 -0.37 26.67
CA LEU A 289 -10.70 1.00 27.02
C LEU A 289 -11.20 1.42 28.41
N ARG A 290 -12.45 1.08 28.78
CA ARG A 290 -12.97 1.34 30.12
C ARG A 290 -12.19 0.57 31.19
N ALA A 291 -11.84 -0.69 30.93
CA ALA A 291 -11.01 -1.49 31.83
C ALA A 291 -9.59 -0.88 31.97
N LEU A 292 -8.97 -0.49 30.86
CA LEU A 292 -7.68 0.20 30.85
C LEU A 292 -7.74 1.52 31.63
N PHE A 293 -8.80 2.31 31.48
CA PHE A 293 -8.97 3.55 32.23
C PHE A 293 -9.04 3.32 33.75
N VAL A 294 -9.79 2.31 34.20
CA VAL A 294 -9.86 1.94 35.62
C VAL A 294 -8.49 1.49 36.14
N MET A 295 -7.76 0.68 35.37
CA MET A 295 -6.41 0.24 35.74
C MET A 295 -5.40 1.39 35.77
N CYS A 296 -5.52 2.33 34.83
CA CYS A 296 -4.67 3.52 34.75
C CYS A 296 -4.89 4.48 35.92
N LYS A 297 -5.88 4.29 36.80
CA LYS A 297 -5.96 5.08 38.04
C LYS A 297 -4.76 4.84 38.96
N LYS A 298 -4.14 3.65 38.93
CA LYS A 298 -2.93 3.33 39.73
C LYS A 298 -1.66 3.84 39.04
N PRO A 299 -0.82 4.68 39.69
CA PRO A 299 0.35 5.29 39.06
C PRO A 299 1.46 4.29 38.69
N THR A 300 1.57 3.17 39.41
CA THR A 300 2.50 2.07 39.10
C THR A 300 2.15 1.37 37.78
N VAL A 301 0.85 1.23 37.50
CA VAL A 301 0.34 0.62 36.28
C VAL A 301 0.51 1.57 35.09
N ARG A 302 0.34 2.89 35.29
CA ARG A 302 0.57 3.92 34.27
C ARG A 302 1.99 3.86 33.70
N ARG A 303 3.02 3.85 34.56
CA ARG A 303 4.41 3.73 34.11
C ARG A 303 4.67 2.44 33.33
N GLN A 304 4.17 1.32 33.82
CA GLN A 304 4.41 0.03 33.16
C GLN A 304 3.70 -0.08 31.80
N LEU A 305 2.50 0.48 31.65
CA LEU A 305 1.80 0.52 30.37
C LEU A 305 2.51 1.41 29.34
N LEU A 306 3.13 2.49 29.80
CA LEU A 306 3.94 3.37 28.97
C LEU A 306 5.30 2.75 28.58
N VAL A 307 5.84 1.85 29.40
CA VAL A 307 7.02 1.03 29.04
C VAL A 307 6.64 -0.05 28.03
N CYS A 308 5.43 -0.62 28.11
CA CYS A 308 4.94 -1.65 27.19
C CYS A 308 4.45 -1.11 25.83
N GLY A 309 4.60 0.18 25.54
CA GLY A 309 4.26 0.76 24.24
C GLY A 309 2.75 0.91 23.98
N LEU A 310 1.93 1.08 25.03
CA LEU A 310 0.49 1.37 24.90
C LEU A 310 0.24 2.63 24.04
N GLN A 311 1.18 3.58 24.03
CA GLN A 311 1.14 4.80 23.22
C GLN A 311 0.95 4.49 21.73
N ASN A 312 1.68 3.51 21.20
CA ASN A 312 1.60 3.16 19.77
C ASN A 312 0.29 2.43 19.44
N ALA A 313 -0.18 1.57 20.35
CA ALA A 313 -1.47 0.90 20.18
C ALA A 313 -2.65 1.89 20.23
N LEU A 314 -2.58 2.93 21.07
CA LEU A 314 -3.60 3.99 21.11
C LEU A 314 -3.60 4.84 19.83
N VAL A 315 -2.42 5.15 19.26
CA VAL A 315 -2.30 5.84 17.97
C VAL A 315 -2.82 4.97 16.83
N GLU A 316 -2.51 3.66 16.80
CA GLU A 316 -3.05 2.72 15.81
C GLU A 316 -4.58 2.59 15.91
N VAL A 317 -5.14 2.53 17.11
CA VAL A 317 -6.59 2.49 17.32
C VAL A 317 -7.26 3.79 16.86
N LEU A 318 -6.65 4.95 17.08
CA LEU A 318 -7.14 6.23 16.57
C LEU A 318 -7.08 6.32 15.05
N GLN A 319 -6.04 5.77 14.42
CA GLN A 319 -5.89 5.76 12.96
C GLN A 319 -6.82 4.77 12.25
N GLN A 320 -7.17 3.66 12.90
CA GLN A 320 -8.01 2.61 12.30
C GLN A 320 -9.53 2.87 12.43
N LEU A 321 -9.96 3.84 13.26
CA LEU A 321 -11.38 4.08 13.55
C LEU A 321 -11.76 5.57 13.49
N PRO A 322 -12.22 6.08 12.34
CA PRO A 322 -12.58 7.50 12.23
C PRO A 322 -14.02 7.85 12.66
N ARG A 323 -14.89 6.91 13.07
CA ARG A 323 -16.36 7.16 13.05
C ARG A 323 -17.11 7.11 14.38
N GLN A 324 -16.45 6.95 15.54
CA GLN A 324 -17.18 6.69 16.81
C GLN A 324 -16.73 7.57 17.99
N ALA A 325 -17.68 8.36 18.51
CA ALA A 325 -17.47 9.32 19.60
C ALA A 325 -17.06 8.70 20.95
N SER A 326 -17.63 7.55 21.32
CA SER A 326 -17.43 6.90 22.64
C SER A 326 -16.02 6.32 22.82
N VAL A 327 -15.49 5.70 21.76
CA VAL A 327 -14.13 5.16 21.70
C VAL A 327 -13.11 6.28 21.72
N TYR A 328 -13.36 7.34 20.93
CA TYR A 328 -12.50 8.52 20.87
C TYR A 328 -12.38 9.23 22.24
N LEU A 329 -13.52 9.44 22.92
CA LEU A 329 -13.55 10.05 24.25
C LEU A 329 -12.76 9.22 25.27
N GLY A 330 -12.92 7.90 25.25
CA GLY A 330 -12.19 6.97 26.12
C GLY A 330 -10.68 7.01 25.87
N VAL A 331 -10.24 7.12 24.62
CA VAL A 331 -8.83 7.26 24.25
C VAL A 331 -8.26 8.61 24.71
N CYS A 332 -8.98 9.72 24.50
CA CYS A 332 -8.54 11.05 24.94
C CYS A 332 -8.42 11.16 26.47
N GLN A 333 -9.34 10.54 27.21
CA GLN A 333 -9.28 10.43 28.68
C GLN A 333 -8.10 9.56 29.16
N LEU A 334 -7.76 8.51 28.42
CA LEU A 334 -6.57 7.69 28.68
C LEU A 334 -5.29 8.47 28.42
N ILE A 335 -5.21 9.24 27.32
CA ILE A 335 -4.06 10.07 26.96
C ILE A 335 -3.80 11.14 28.03
N THR A 336 -4.83 11.86 28.48
CA THR A 336 -4.72 12.84 29.59
C THR A 336 -4.23 12.18 30.87
N LEU A 337 -4.80 11.03 31.25
CA LEU A 337 -4.45 10.32 32.47
C LEU A 337 -3.02 9.76 32.45
N LEU A 338 -2.55 9.28 31.31
CA LEU A 338 -1.19 8.77 31.12
C LEU A 338 -0.17 9.92 31.15
N SER A 339 -0.48 11.03 30.49
CA SER A 339 0.37 12.22 30.40
C SER A 339 0.53 12.94 31.75
N SER A 340 -0.44 12.80 32.67
CA SER A 340 -0.37 13.37 34.03
C SER A 340 0.66 12.72 34.98
N THR A 341 1.30 11.60 34.62
CA THR A 341 2.21 10.84 35.52
C THR A 341 3.70 11.01 35.29
N ALA A 342 4.09 12.00 34.49
CA ALA A 342 5.42 12.18 33.91
C ALA A 342 6.54 12.66 34.86
N ASN A 343 6.43 12.50 36.18
CA ASN A 343 7.40 13.11 37.11
C ASN A 343 8.77 12.38 37.20
N LYS A 344 8.98 11.25 36.54
CA LYS A 344 10.30 10.55 36.47
C LYS A 344 10.42 9.83 35.12
N SER A 345 11.39 10.24 34.29
CA SER A 345 11.48 9.96 32.84
C SER A 345 12.40 8.80 32.43
N GLU A 346 12.83 7.95 33.36
CA GLU A 346 13.72 6.84 33.02
C GLU A 346 12.94 5.64 32.46
N GLY A 347 13.20 5.30 31.19
CA GLY A 347 12.73 4.08 30.52
C GLY A 347 11.38 4.16 29.78
N MET A 348 10.80 5.36 29.62
CA MET A 348 9.48 5.54 28.99
C MET A 348 9.56 5.71 27.47
N GLN A 349 8.73 5.01 26.68
CA GLN A 349 8.59 5.31 25.25
C GLN A 349 7.88 6.67 25.06
N ARG A 350 8.43 7.51 24.18
CA ARG A 350 7.88 8.84 23.86
C ARG A 350 6.66 8.71 22.93
N TRP A 351 5.70 9.61 23.05
CA TRP A 351 4.57 9.71 22.13
C TRP A 351 5.07 10.13 20.75
N HIS A 352 4.57 9.48 19.70
CA HIS A 352 4.70 9.94 18.32
C HIS A 352 3.76 11.14 18.09
N THR A 353 4.10 12.29 18.68
CA THR A 353 3.21 13.43 18.87
C THR A 353 2.62 13.96 17.56
N MET A 354 3.36 13.95 16.45
CA MET A 354 2.86 14.39 15.14
C MET A 354 1.76 13.46 14.60
N LYS A 355 1.97 12.14 14.62
CA LYS A 355 0.97 11.14 14.20
C LYS A 355 -0.25 11.11 15.12
N LEU A 356 -0.05 11.39 16.40
CA LEU A 356 -1.13 11.50 17.38
C LEU A 356 -2.00 12.73 17.10
N VAL A 357 -1.38 13.90 16.86
CA VAL A 357 -2.09 15.14 16.57
C VAL A 357 -2.82 15.07 15.22
N GLU A 358 -2.19 14.50 14.19
CA GLU A 358 -2.84 14.22 12.89
C GLU A 358 -4.03 13.26 13.04
N ALA A 359 -3.90 12.19 13.83
CA ALA A 359 -4.99 11.25 14.06
C ALA A 359 -6.13 11.86 14.88
N MET A 360 -5.82 12.72 15.87
CA MET A 360 -6.83 13.45 16.65
C MET A 360 -7.57 14.49 15.79
N LEU A 361 -6.85 15.23 14.94
CA LEU A 361 -7.45 16.18 13.98
C LEU A 361 -8.33 15.46 12.95
N ALA A 362 -7.85 14.35 12.38
CA ALA A 362 -8.62 13.54 11.44
C ALA A 362 -9.91 13.00 12.09
N ALA A 363 -9.82 12.48 13.32
CA ALA A 363 -10.97 11.97 14.06
C ALA A 363 -12.00 13.07 14.40
N CYS A 364 -11.56 14.29 14.78
CA CYS A 364 -12.47 15.42 14.99
C CYS A 364 -13.26 15.80 13.72
N THR A 365 -12.71 15.57 12.53
CA THR A 365 -13.41 15.86 11.25
C THR A 365 -14.31 14.74 10.75
N SER A 366 -14.18 13.51 11.27
CA SER A 366 -14.84 12.32 10.72
C SER A 366 -15.88 11.65 11.64
N VAL A 367 -16.02 12.12 12.88
CA VAL A 367 -17.01 11.59 13.84
C VAL A 367 -18.42 12.08 13.48
N GLU A 368 -19.34 11.17 13.18
CA GLU A 368 -20.77 11.46 13.06
C GLU A 368 -21.33 11.76 14.47
N ALA A 369 -21.39 13.06 14.82
CA ALA A 369 -21.95 13.52 16.08
C ALA A 369 -23.48 13.28 16.08
N ALA A 370 -23.94 12.30 16.86
CA ALA A 370 -25.37 12.05 17.06
C ALA A 370 -26.08 13.21 17.81
N SER A 371 -25.34 14.16 18.39
CA SER A 371 -25.86 15.33 19.12
C SER A 371 -24.78 16.42 19.23
N PRO A 372 -25.13 17.72 19.16
CA PRO A 372 -24.19 18.84 19.31
C PRO A 372 -23.41 18.82 20.64
N ALA A 373 -24.01 18.31 21.72
CA ALA A 373 -23.34 18.20 23.02
C ALA A 373 -22.14 17.22 23.01
N ILE A 374 -22.19 16.19 22.16
CA ILE A 374 -21.11 15.20 22.03
C ILE A 374 -19.96 15.80 21.20
N SER A 375 -20.27 16.67 20.24
CA SER A 375 -19.26 17.41 19.48
C SER A 375 -18.48 18.36 20.40
N ASP A 376 -19.18 19.11 21.25
CA ASP A 376 -18.55 20.02 22.21
C ASP A 376 -17.67 19.25 23.21
N GLU A 377 -18.12 18.10 23.70
CA GLU A 377 -17.35 17.25 24.62
C GLU A 377 -16.09 16.65 23.96
N ILE A 378 -16.17 16.27 22.68
CA ILE A 378 -15.04 15.84 21.86
C ILE A 378 -14.03 16.98 21.71
N HIS A 379 -14.46 18.20 21.38
CA HIS A 379 -13.57 19.35 21.24
C HIS A 379 -12.89 19.72 22.57
N CYS A 380 -13.65 19.75 23.68
CA CYS A 380 -13.11 20.04 25.01
C CYS A 380 -12.07 19.01 25.44
N THR A 381 -12.37 17.72 25.33
CA THR A 381 -11.45 16.66 25.76
C THR A 381 -10.21 16.52 24.87
N THR A 382 -10.33 16.85 23.58
CA THR A 382 -9.19 16.94 22.65
C THR A 382 -8.28 18.11 23.04
N SER A 383 -8.87 19.28 23.35
CA SER A 383 -8.14 20.45 23.83
C SER A 383 -7.43 20.18 25.16
N ASP A 384 -8.11 19.53 26.11
CA ASP A 384 -7.52 19.15 27.40
C ASP A 384 -6.37 18.16 27.24
N ALA A 385 -6.51 17.17 26.35
CA ALA A 385 -5.44 16.23 26.04
C ALA A 385 -4.23 16.93 25.42
N PHE A 386 -4.45 17.88 24.52
CA PHE A 386 -3.39 18.67 23.89
C PHE A 386 -2.66 19.59 24.88
N GLU A 387 -3.40 20.28 25.74
CA GLU A 387 -2.82 21.13 26.80
C GLU A 387 -1.99 20.33 27.81
N VAL A 388 -2.43 19.12 28.17
CA VAL A 388 -1.67 18.24 29.07
C VAL A 388 -0.41 17.68 28.39
N LEU A 389 -0.46 17.40 27.08
CA LEU A 389 0.72 17.01 26.29
C LEU A 389 1.73 18.17 26.14
N LYS A 390 1.25 19.41 26.00
CA LYS A 390 2.07 20.63 25.93
C LYS A 390 2.80 20.92 27.24
N LYS A 391 2.16 20.67 28.39
CA LYS A 391 2.76 20.84 29.72
C LYS A 391 3.84 19.81 30.06
N ASN A 392 3.91 18.68 29.36
CA ASN A 392 4.83 17.57 29.66
C ASN A 392 5.76 17.24 28.48
N PRO A 393 6.76 18.11 28.17
CA PRO A 393 7.60 17.97 26.98
C PRO A 393 8.50 16.72 26.99
N GLN A 394 8.78 16.15 28.16
CA GLN A 394 9.63 14.95 28.29
C GLN A 394 9.02 13.68 27.69
N LEU A 395 7.71 13.69 27.39
CA LEU A 395 7.02 12.56 26.79
C LEU A 395 6.81 12.73 25.27
N ASN A 396 7.16 13.87 24.68
CA ASN A 396 6.97 14.11 23.25
C ASN A 396 8.22 13.73 22.45
N ALA A 397 8.03 13.12 21.28
CA ALA A 397 9.12 12.84 20.36
C ALA A 397 9.66 14.11 19.64
N VAL A 398 8.93 15.22 19.75
CA VAL A 398 9.16 16.47 19.01
C VAL A 398 9.38 17.63 19.99
N ASP A 399 10.28 18.54 19.62
CA ASP A 399 10.66 19.71 20.41
C ASP A 399 9.50 20.71 20.57
N VAL A 400 9.42 21.37 21.73
CA VAL A 400 8.26 22.21 22.15
C VAL A 400 7.89 23.27 21.10
N LYS A 401 8.85 23.74 20.31
CA LYS A 401 8.67 24.79 19.30
C LYS A 401 7.79 24.39 18.12
N GLU A 402 7.77 23.13 17.72
CA GLU A 402 6.92 22.67 16.60
C GLU A 402 5.46 22.48 17.03
N LEU A 403 5.23 22.17 18.31
CA LEU A 403 3.88 22.09 18.90
C LEU A 403 3.15 23.44 18.98
N TYR A 404 3.88 24.56 19.05
CA TYR A 404 3.31 25.91 19.02
C TYR A 404 2.86 26.34 17.61
N GLY A 405 3.25 25.61 16.55
CA GLY A 405 2.81 25.88 15.17
C GLY A 405 1.46 25.25 14.82
N CYS A 406 1.04 24.21 15.55
CA CYS A 406 -0.24 23.53 15.37
C CYS A 406 -1.35 24.27 16.14
N ASN A 407 -1.81 25.40 15.63
CA ASN A 407 -2.99 26.08 16.17
C ASN A 407 -4.23 25.24 15.85
N PHE A 408 -4.83 24.63 16.87
CA PHE A 408 -6.21 24.15 16.79
C PHE A 408 -7.13 25.36 16.54
N PRO A 409 -8.16 25.24 15.68
CA PRO A 409 -9.16 26.29 15.55
C PRO A 409 -9.89 26.42 16.89
N THR A 410 -9.61 27.50 17.60
CA THR A 410 -10.45 27.97 18.70
C THR A 410 -11.67 28.62 18.09
N THR A 411 -12.71 27.82 17.86
CA THR A 411 -14.15 28.16 17.93
C THR A 411 -14.95 27.00 17.37
#